data_AF-A0A0G4H116-F1
#
_entry.id   AF-A0A0G4H116-F1
#
_cell.length_a   1.000
_cell.length_b   1.000
_cell.length_c   1.000
_cell.angle_alpha   90.00
_cell.angle_beta   90.00
_cell.angle_gamma   90.00
#
_symmetry.space_group_name_H-M   'P 1'
#
loop_
_entity.id
_entity.type
_entity.pdbx_description
1 polymer ?
#
loop_
_entity_poly.entity_id
_entity_poly.type
_entity_poly.pdbx_seq_one_letter_code
_entity_poly.pdbx_strand_id
1 'polypeptide(L)'
;MLSRRVSFGIGWFCISAIKKGLLQGAVCEHLDLSDVESNLSVGKIFNLVLNVLPSSTTGLTFGSACVKGRALPVFCNFLQRVGPTSSGGGGVPRVSLKSLGFEWNTIGPLEAPAVFAVLPSCLDTLSLEGIRLDHTAVMQALVGAVRAGRISSVRELDLSFTSLDELEDENLQLLSSAFASVKPLSTRVLVLGDDFHNQESLPSHLRKEFFPYRKSCILD
;
A
#
# COMPACT_ATOMS: atom_id res chain seq x y z
N MET A 1 19.32 -22.74 7.49
CA MET A 1 19.00 -21.55 6.65
C MET A 1 19.11 -21.95 5.19
N LEU A 2 17.97 -22.08 4.48
CA LEU A 2 18.01 -22.20 3.02
C LEU A 2 18.57 -20.89 2.45
N SER A 3 19.40 -20.97 1.41
CA SER A 3 19.87 -19.77 0.70
C SER A 3 18.67 -18.95 0.22
N ARG A 4 18.65 -17.63 0.45
CA ARG A 4 17.54 -16.73 0.07
C ARG A 4 17.20 -16.75 -1.43
N ARG A 5 18.13 -17.20 -2.28
CA ARG A 5 17.86 -17.47 -3.70
C ARG A 5 16.97 -18.69 -3.92
N VAL A 6 17.11 -19.71 -3.07
CA VAL A 6 16.31 -20.92 -3.08
C VAL A 6 14.88 -20.61 -2.61
N SER A 7 14.71 -19.73 -1.60
CA SER A 7 13.36 -19.31 -1.17
C SER A 7 12.61 -18.53 -2.26
N PHE A 8 13.29 -17.64 -2.99
CA PHE A 8 12.67 -16.97 -4.15
C PHE A 8 12.25 -17.96 -5.24
N GLY A 9 13.14 -18.90 -5.61
CA GLY A 9 12.84 -19.91 -6.62
C GLY A 9 11.66 -20.80 -6.26
N ILE A 10 11.60 -21.25 -4.99
CA ILE A 10 10.49 -22.04 -4.47
C ILE A 10 9.20 -21.21 -4.44
N GLY A 11 9.26 -19.97 -3.95
CA GLY A 11 8.10 -19.07 -3.93
C GLY A 11 7.53 -18.85 -5.34
N TRP A 12 8.39 -18.52 -6.31
CA TRP A 12 8.00 -18.39 -7.71
C TRP A 12 7.38 -19.68 -8.27
N PHE A 13 8.00 -20.83 -8.00
CA PHE A 13 7.50 -22.13 -8.45
C PHE A 13 6.10 -22.42 -7.89
N CYS A 14 5.89 -22.18 -6.59
CA CYS A 14 4.58 -22.34 -5.95
C CYS A 14 3.53 -21.43 -6.58
N ILE A 15 3.82 -20.14 -6.76
CA ILE A 15 2.92 -19.17 -7.41
C ILE A 15 2.57 -19.63 -8.83
N SER A 16 3.57 -20.05 -9.61
CA SER A 16 3.37 -20.58 -10.96
C SER A 16 2.55 -21.87 -10.97
N ALA A 17 2.75 -22.77 -10.01
CA ALA A 17 2.00 -24.02 -9.89
C ALA A 17 0.52 -23.76 -9.55
N ILE A 18 0.25 -22.80 -8.65
CA ILE A 18 -1.10 -22.33 -8.32
C ILE A 18 -1.77 -21.72 -9.56
N LYS A 19 -1.09 -20.80 -10.25
CA LYS A 19 -1.64 -20.16 -11.47
C LYS A 19 -1.97 -21.18 -12.56
N LYS A 20 -1.19 -22.26 -12.68
CA LYS A 20 -1.42 -23.34 -13.65
C LYS A 20 -2.45 -24.39 -13.19
N GLY A 21 -3.02 -24.25 -11.99
CA GLY A 21 -3.97 -25.21 -11.43
C GLY A 21 -3.35 -26.56 -11.06
N LEU A 22 -2.02 -26.63 -10.90
CA LEU A 22 -1.32 -27.86 -10.52
C LEU A 22 -1.49 -28.21 -9.04
N LEU A 23 -1.82 -27.21 -8.21
CA LEU A 23 -2.11 -27.36 -6.79
C LEU A 23 -3.60 -27.10 -6.56
N GLN A 24 -4.42 -28.15 -6.68
CA GLN A 24 -5.86 -28.05 -6.46
C GLN A 24 -6.15 -27.57 -5.02
N GLY A 25 -6.97 -26.52 -4.90
CA GLY A 25 -7.36 -25.95 -3.62
C GLY A 25 -6.33 -25.00 -2.98
N ALA A 26 -5.13 -24.86 -3.56
CA ALA A 26 -4.16 -23.90 -3.05
C ALA A 26 -4.56 -22.46 -3.45
N VAL A 27 -4.57 -21.56 -2.47
CA VAL A 27 -4.89 -20.15 -2.64
C VAL A 27 -3.67 -19.33 -2.22
N CYS A 28 -3.29 -18.36 -3.03
CA CYS A 28 -2.29 -17.36 -2.65
C CYS A 28 -3.03 -16.03 -2.52
N GLU A 29 -3.49 -15.71 -1.31
CA GLU A 29 -4.24 -14.49 -1.02
C GLU A 29 -3.31 -13.29 -0.82
N HIS A 30 -2.23 -13.48 -0.06
CA HIS A 30 -1.23 -12.46 0.21
C HIS A 30 0.16 -12.93 -0.25
N LEU A 31 0.91 -12.02 -0.85
CA LEU A 31 2.31 -12.24 -1.21
C LEU A 31 3.17 -11.10 -0.69
N ASP A 32 4.14 -11.46 0.15
CA ASP A 32 5.09 -10.52 0.72
C ASP A 32 6.40 -10.49 -0.06
N LEU A 33 6.79 -9.30 -0.51
CA LEU A 33 8.01 -8.99 -1.24
C LEU A 33 8.86 -7.93 -0.52
N SER A 34 8.66 -7.72 0.78
CA SER A 34 9.47 -6.85 1.65
C SER A 34 10.94 -7.27 1.66
N ASP A 35 11.20 -8.51 2.05
CA ASP A 35 12.55 -9.09 2.22
C ASP A 35 13.30 -9.43 0.91
N VAL A 36 12.83 -8.94 -0.24
CA VAL A 36 13.45 -9.23 -1.53
C VAL A 36 14.76 -8.44 -1.65
N GLU A 37 15.88 -9.16 -1.59
CA GLU A 37 17.21 -8.57 -1.72
C GLU A 37 17.40 -7.75 -3.00
N SER A 38 18.19 -6.68 -2.90
CA SER A 38 18.66 -5.84 -4.02
C SER A 38 19.42 -6.61 -5.12
N ASN A 39 19.79 -7.87 -4.86
CA ASN A 39 20.49 -8.74 -5.81
C ASN A 39 19.58 -9.31 -6.89
N LEU A 40 18.25 -9.28 -6.70
CA LEU A 40 17.30 -9.65 -7.73
C LEU A 40 17.07 -8.47 -8.67
N SER A 41 17.22 -8.71 -9.98
CA SER A 41 16.93 -7.66 -10.93
C SER A 41 15.44 -7.33 -10.90
N VAL A 42 15.12 -6.04 -11.00
CA VAL A 42 13.74 -5.53 -11.14
C VAL A 42 12.96 -6.34 -12.18
N GLY A 43 13.59 -6.64 -13.32
CA GLY A 43 12.98 -7.44 -14.37
C GLY A 43 12.55 -8.83 -13.90
N LYS A 44 13.30 -9.50 -13.01
CA LYS A 44 12.89 -10.81 -12.47
C LYS A 44 11.69 -10.68 -11.54
N ILE A 45 11.69 -9.71 -10.64
CA ILE A 45 10.58 -9.52 -9.69
C ILE A 45 9.28 -9.24 -10.47
N PHE A 46 9.30 -8.24 -11.35
CA PHE A 46 8.09 -7.82 -12.07
C PHE A 46 7.67 -8.81 -13.15
N ASN A 47 8.61 -9.36 -13.94
CA ASN A 47 8.24 -10.26 -15.03
C ASN A 47 8.00 -11.69 -14.58
N LEU A 48 8.75 -12.20 -13.61
CA LEU A 48 8.60 -13.59 -13.18
C LEU A 48 7.53 -13.73 -12.09
N VAL A 49 7.38 -12.77 -11.18
CA VAL A 49 6.44 -12.89 -10.05
C VAL A 49 5.14 -12.14 -10.33
N LEU A 50 5.21 -10.83 -10.57
CA LEU A 50 3.99 -10.01 -10.63
C LEU A 50 3.12 -10.28 -11.87
N ASN A 51 3.71 -10.64 -13.01
CA ASN A 51 2.96 -11.04 -14.20
C ASN A 51 2.36 -12.46 -14.10
N VAL A 52 2.75 -13.26 -13.10
CA VAL A 52 2.23 -14.62 -12.88
C VAL A 52 1.42 -14.77 -11.60
N LEU A 53 0.99 -13.66 -10.99
CA LEU A 53 0.11 -13.72 -9.84
C LEU A 53 -1.18 -14.50 -10.18
N PRO A 54 -1.56 -15.48 -9.34
CA PRO A 54 -2.87 -16.10 -9.39
C PRO A 54 -3.98 -15.05 -9.27
N SER A 55 -5.16 -15.35 -9.83
CA SER A 55 -6.35 -14.51 -9.67
C SER A 55 -6.82 -14.42 -8.21
N SER A 56 -6.38 -15.35 -7.35
CA SER A 56 -6.66 -15.33 -5.92
C SER A 56 -5.87 -14.28 -5.14
N THR A 57 -4.81 -13.70 -5.73
CA THR A 57 -3.95 -12.76 -5.02
C THR A 57 -4.66 -11.43 -4.85
N THR A 58 -4.95 -11.11 -3.59
CA THR A 58 -5.64 -9.89 -3.17
C THR A 58 -4.77 -8.96 -2.35
N GLY A 59 -3.64 -9.42 -1.82
CA GLY A 59 -2.74 -8.63 -0.98
C GLY A 59 -1.28 -8.69 -1.44
N LEU A 60 -0.60 -7.54 -1.41
CA LEU A 60 0.82 -7.42 -1.74
C LEU A 60 1.53 -6.49 -0.75
N THR A 61 2.70 -6.91 -0.28
CA THR A 61 3.63 -6.05 0.48
C THR A 61 4.91 -5.88 -0.34
N PHE A 62 5.42 -4.65 -0.46
CA PHE A 62 6.62 -4.36 -1.25
C PHE A 62 7.75 -3.79 -0.40
N GLY A 63 8.97 -4.26 -0.65
CA GLY A 63 10.19 -3.68 -0.09
C GLY A 63 10.85 -2.64 -0.99
N SER A 64 11.91 -2.01 -0.47
CA SER A 64 12.65 -0.94 -1.14
C SER A 64 13.17 -1.30 -2.55
N ALA A 65 13.58 -2.56 -2.77
CA ALA A 65 14.05 -3.06 -4.07
C ALA A 65 12.98 -2.99 -5.18
N CYS A 66 11.70 -2.94 -4.80
CA CYS A 66 10.58 -2.91 -5.74
C CYS A 66 10.12 -1.50 -6.09
N VAL A 67 10.35 -0.52 -5.23
CA VAL A 67 9.78 0.83 -5.41
C VAL A 67 10.81 1.92 -5.70
N LYS A 68 12.10 1.72 -5.37
CA LYS A 68 13.12 2.77 -5.49
C LYS A 68 13.88 2.71 -6.82
N GLY A 69 14.46 3.85 -7.20
CA GLY A 69 15.38 3.96 -8.34
C GLY A 69 14.81 3.42 -9.66
N ARG A 70 15.51 2.47 -10.29
CA ARG A 70 15.09 1.89 -11.59
C ARG A 70 13.82 1.05 -11.50
N ALA A 71 13.40 0.64 -10.30
CA ALA A 71 12.19 -0.14 -10.10
C ALA A 71 10.92 0.73 -10.14
N LEU A 72 11.03 2.01 -9.73
CA LEU A 72 9.90 2.91 -9.57
C LEU A 72 8.97 3.00 -10.80
N PRO A 73 9.48 3.17 -12.04
CA PRO A 73 8.59 3.27 -13.21
C PRO A 73 7.87 1.95 -13.50
N VAL A 74 8.55 0.82 -13.27
CA VAL A 74 7.98 -0.52 -13.48
C VAL A 74 6.90 -0.81 -12.43
N PHE A 75 7.15 -0.38 -11.19
CA PHE A 75 6.19 -0.44 -10.08
C PHE A 75 4.95 0.41 -10.35
N CYS A 76 5.12 1.66 -10.77
CA CYS A 76 3.99 2.54 -11.07
C CYS A 76 3.14 1.98 -12.22
N ASN A 77 3.78 1.48 -13.29
CA ASN A 77 3.08 0.82 -14.39
C ASN A 77 2.39 -0.49 -13.97
N PHE A 78 2.92 -1.21 -12.98
CA PHE A 78 2.22 -2.33 -12.38
C PHE A 78 0.96 -1.86 -11.65
N LEU A 79 1.05 -0.88 -10.75
CA LEU A 79 -0.11 -0.37 -10.01
C LEU A 79 -1.20 0.19 -10.94
N GLN A 80 -0.85 0.89 -12.01
CA GLN A 80 -1.83 1.37 -13.01
C GLN A 80 -2.58 0.25 -13.74
N ARG A 81 -1.96 -0.93 -13.85
CA ARG A 81 -2.58 -2.12 -14.44
C ARG A 81 -3.45 -2.87 -13.44
N VAL A 82 -3.23 -2.65 -12.15
CA VAL A 82 -4.00 -3.24 -11.06
C VAL A 82 -5.19 -2.34 -10.76
N GLY A 83 -6.40 -2.88 -10.85
CA GLY A 83 -7.62 -2.09 -10.64
C GLY A 83 -8.84 -2.69 -11.32
N PRO A 84 -10.03 -2.15 -11.04
CA PRO A 84 -11.27 -2.63 -11.62
C PRO A 84 -11.18 -2.54 -13.14
N THR A 85 -11.49 -3.64 -13.82
CA THR A 85 -11.56 -3.67 -15.28
C THR A 85 -12.66 -2.74 -15.73
N SER A 86 -12.30 -1.56 -16.22
CA SER A 86 -13.22 -0.71 -16.98
C SER A 86 -13.84 -1.58 -18.07
N SER A 87 -15.15 -1.79 -17.98
CA SER A 87 -15.88 -2.93 -18.57
C SER A 87 -15.99 -2.92 -20.11
N GLY A 88 -15.09 -2.24 -20.82
CA GLY A 88 -15.22 -1.92 -22.24
C GLY A 88 -14.12 -2.43 -23.18
N GLY A 89 -13.12 -3.19 -22.72
CA GLY A 89 -12.08 -3.72 -23.60
C GLY A 89 -11.62 -5.10 -23.15
N GLY A 90 -11.63 -6.07 -24.07
CA GLY A 90 -11.28 -7.49 -23.86
C GLY A 90 -9.83 -7.77 -23.48
N GLY A 91 -9.33 -7.06 -22.46
CA GLY A 91 -8.01 -7.22 -21.88
C GLY A 91 -7.97 -8.37 -20.87
N VAL A 92 -6.81 -9.03 -20.84
CA VAL A 92 -6.41 -10.10 -19.91
C VAL A 92 -6.92 -9.84 -18.48
N PRO A 93 -7.42 -10.88 -17.77
CA PRO A 93 -7.85 -10.75 -16.37
C PRO A 93 -6.81 -10.01 -15.53
N ARG A 94 -7.20 -8.85 -14.98
CA ARG A 94 -6.34 -8.04 -14.10
C ARG A 94 -6.48 -8.53 -12.66
N VAL A 95 -5.37 -8.52 -11.93
CA VAL A 95 -5.33 -8.87 -10.50
C VAL A 95 -6.20 -7.87 -9.73
N SER A 96 -7.13 -8.38 -8.92
CA SER A 96 -7.99 -7.56 -8.06
C SER A 96 -7.32 -7.34 -6.71
N LEU A 97 -6.34 -6.42 -6.68
CA LEU A 97 -5.66 -6.07 -5.45
C LEU A 97 -6.58 -5.28 -4.51
N LYS A 98 -6.69 -5.78 -3.28
CA LYS A 98 -7.47 -5.20 -2.19
C LYS A 98 -6.59 -4.70 -1.05
N SER A 99 -5.45 -5.34 -0.81
CA SER A 99 -4.49 -4.94 0.23
C SER A 99 -3.15 -4.57 -0.40
N LEU A 100 -2.63 -3.40 -0.03
CA LEU A 100 -1.31 -2.93 -0.43
C LEU A 100 -0.56 -2.43 0.81
N GLY A 101 0.63 -2.98 1.03
CA GLY A 101 1.54 -2.56 2.09
C GLY A 101 2.94 -2.26 1.57
N PHE A 102 3.71 -1.56 2.39
CA PHE A 102 5.09 -1.23 2.14
C PHE A 102 5.94 -1.60 3.36
N GLU A 103 7.15 -2.09 3.13
CA GLU A 103 8.12 -2.28 4.20
C GLU A 103 8.57 -0.91 4.75
N TRP A 104 9.04 -0.88 5.98
CA TRP A 104 9.59 0.30 6.65
C TRP A 104 10.53 1.12 5.76
N ASN A 105 10.38 2.46 5.74
CA ASN A 105 11.20 3.40 4.96
C ASN A 105 11.30 3.09 3.44
N THR A 106 10.33 2.35 2.89
CA THR A 106 10.33 1.95 1.48
C THR A 106 9.93 3.10 0.55
N ILE A 107 8.96 3.92 0.94
CA ILE A 107 8.56 5.12 0.18
C ILE A 107 9.25 6.34 0.77
N GLY A 108 10.14 6.95 -0.01
CA GLY A 108 10.78 8.22 0.33
C GLY A 108 10.18 9.40 -0.44
N PRO A 109 10.75 10.61 -0.28
CA PRO A 109 10.26 11.82 -0.94
C PRO A 109 10.38 11.81 -2.47
N LEU A 110 11.29 11.00 -3.02
CA LEU A 110 11.45 10.84 -4.47
C LEU A 110 10.38 9.91 -5.05
N GLU A 111 10.00 8.87 -4.31
CA GLU A 111 9.05 7.85 -4.75
C GLU A 111 7.60 8.27 -4.49
N ALA A 112 7.31 8.91 -3.34
CA ALA A 112 5.96 9.17 -2.88
C ALA A 112 5.05 9.86 -3.91
N PRO A 113 5.48 10.95 -4.61
CA PRO A 113 4.63 11.60 -5.60
C PRO A 113 4.22 10.66 -6.74
N ALA A 114 5.15 9.83 -7.22
CA ALA A 114 4.89 8.90 -8.31
C ALA A 114 3.99 7.73 -7.86
N VAL A 115 4.27 7.15 -6.70
CA VAL A 115 3.52 6.01 -6.15
C VAL A 115 2.08 6.42 -5.80
N PHE A 116 1.91 7.51 -5.06
CA PHE A 116 0.59 7.96 -4.60
C PHE A 116 -0.30 8.45 -5.75
N ALA A 117 0.26 9.00 -6.82
CA ALA A 117 -0.50 9.39 -8.02
C ALA A 117 -1.16 8.21 -8.75
N VAL A 118 -0.65 6.98 -8.57
CA VAL A 118 -1.08 5.78 -9.29
C VAL A 118 -1.68 4.69 -8.40
N LEU A 119 -2.00 5.01 -7.14
CA LEU A 119 -2.66 4.07 -6.24
C LEU A 119 -3.97 3.55 -6.84
N PRO A 120 -4.21 2.22 -6.81
CA PRO A 120 -5.48 1.65 -7.25
C PRO A 120 -6.63 2.14 -6.38
N SER A 121 -7.71 2.60 -6.99
CA SER A 121 -8.88 3.12 -6.27
C SER A 121 -9.76 2.04 -5.63
N CYS A 122 -9.45 0.75 -5.86
CA CYS A 122 -10.19 -0.40 -5.33
C CYS A 122 -9.56 -1.01 -4.07
N LEU A 123 -8.54 -0.37 -3.48
CA LEU A 123 -7.93 -0.86 -2.26
C LEU A 123 -8.92 -0.79 -1.09
N ASP A 124 -9.02 -1.89 -0.35
CA ASP A 124 -9.73 -2.01 0.93
C ASP A 124 -8.76 -1.75 2.10
N THR A 125 -7.51 -2.21 2.00
CA THR A 125 -6.47 -2.02 3.03
C THR A 125 -5.25 -1.34 2.41
N LEU A 126 -4.77 -0.27 3.05
CA LEU A 126 -3.53 0.42 2.71
C LEU A 126 -2.70 0.56 3.99
N SER A 127 -1.56 -0.11 4.04
CA SER A 127 -0.59 0.09 5.12
C SER A 127 0.54 1.00 4.64
N LEU A 128 0.71 2.11 5.36
CA LEU A 128 1.81 3.05 5.24
C LEU A 128 2.74 2.97 6.45
N GLU A 129 2.72 1.83 7.15
CA GLU A 129 3.52 1.60 8.35
C GLU A 129 5.00 1.96 8.11
N GLY A 130 5.59 2.71 9.04
CA GLY A 130 7.00 3.08 8.99
C GLY A 130 7.37 4.04 7.85
N ILE A 131 6.40 4.65 7.17
CA ILE A 131 6.64 5.71 6.18
C ILE A 131 6.65 7.07 6.89
N ARG A 132 7.80 7.71 6.85
CA ARG A 132 8.05 9.05 7.39
C ARG A 132 7.18 10.12 6.71
N LEU A 133 6.07 10.51 7.36
CA LEU A 133 5.15 11.55 6.88
C LEU A 133 5.58 12.96 7.27
N ASP A 134 6.55 13.10 8.19
CA ASP A 134 7.22 14.36 8.55
C ASP A 134 7.85 15.06 7.33
N HIS A 135 8.20 14.29 6.30
CA HIS A 135 8.71 14.84 5.06
C HIS A 135 7.60 15.49 4.21
N THR A 136 7.69 16.82 3.98
CA THR A 136 6.67 17.62 3.27
C THR A 136 6.25 17.03 1.91
N ALA A 137 7.21 16.58 1.09
CA ALA A 137 6.92 15.96 -0.22
C ALA A 137 6.05 14.68 -0.11
N VAL A 138 6.27 13.86 0.92
CA VAL A 138 5.50 12.63 1.15
C VAL A 138 4.09 13.00 1.62
N MET A 139 3.97 13.93 2.56
CA MET A 139 2.69 14.44 3.04
C MET A 139 1.85 15.04 1.91
N GLN A 140 2.43 15.93 1.09
CA GLN A 140 1.74 16.55 -0.04
C GLN A 140 1.29 15.53 -1.07
N ALA A 141 2.11 14.51 -1.35
CA ALA A 141 1.74 13.43 -2.25
C ALA A 141 0.55 12.61 -1.71
N LEU A 142 0.54 12.31 -0.41
CA LEU A 142 -0.57 11.61 0.25
C LEU A 142 -1.85 12.43 0.17
N VAL A 143 -1.78 13.72 0.54
CA VAL A 143 -2.91 14.66 0.43
C VAL A 143 -3.42 14.78 -1.00
N GLY A 144 -2.53 14.82 -1.98
CA GLY A 144 -2.89 14.80 -3.40
C GLY A 144 -3.66 13.53 -3.77
N ALA A 145 -3.21 12.36 -3.33
CA ALA A 145 -3.90 11.10 -3.58
C ALA A 145 -5.26 11.01 -2.88
N VAL A 146 -5.36 11.53 -1.66
CA VAL A 146 -6.63 11.67 -0.92
C VAL A 146 -7.60 12.51 -1.76
N ARG A 147 -7.23 13.74 -2.11
CA ARG A 147 -8.07 14.68 -2.88
C ARG A 147 -8.45 14.14 -4.26
N ALA A 148 -7.58 13.35 -4.88
CA ALA A 148 -7.87 12.65 -6.13
C ALA A 148 -8.79 11.42 -5.97
N GLY A 149 -9.26 11.13 -4.75
CA GLY A 149 -10.16 10.02 -4.44
C GLY A 149 -9.49 8.64 -4.51
N ARG A 150 -8.15 8.56 -4.55
CA ARG A 150 -7.42 7.29 -4.75
C ARG A 150 -7.57 6.32 -3.59
N ILE A 151 -7.80 6.83 -2.40
CA ILE A 151 -7.98 6.02 -1.19
C ILE A 151 -9.44 6.04 -0.69
N SER A 152 -10.39 6.46 -1.51
CA SER A 152 -11.81 6.59 -1.12
C SER A 152 -12.46 5.27 -0.71
N SER A 153 -12.00 4.16 -1.29
CA SER A 153 -12.46 2.80 -0.97
C SER A 153 -11.76 2.20 0.26
N VAL A 154 -10.65 2.79 0.72
CA VAL A 154 -9.83 2.22 1.79
C VAL A 154 -10.62 2.20 3.08
N ARG A 155 -10.81 1.00 3.62
CA ARG A 155 -11.53 0.70 4.87
C ARG A 155 -10.57 0.60 6.04
N GLU A 156 -9.35 0.17 5.79
CA GLU A 156 -8.30 0.02 6.78
C GLU A 156 -7.08 0.81 6.29
N LEU A 157 -6.78 1.89 7.01
CA LEU A 157 -5.60 2.70 6.78
C LEU A 157 -4.71 2.56 8.00
N ASP A 158 -3.51 2.06 7.78
CA ASP A 158 -2.51 1.90 8.83
C ASP A 158 -1.42 2.98 8.65
N LEU A 159 -1.31 3.83 9.67
CA LEU A 159 -0.36 4.94 9.75
C LEU A 159 0.58 4.75 10.96
N SER A 160 0.80 3.51 11.41
CA SER A 160 1.68 3.24 12.54
C SER A 160 3.12 3.61 12.22
N PHE A 161 3.84 4.21 13.17
CA PHE A 161 5.25 4.58 13.00
C PHE A 161 5.51 5.53 11.83
N THR A 162 4.55 6.42 11.54
CA THR A 162 4.67 7.40 10.45
C THR A 162 5.17 8.77 10.90
N SER A 163 5.63 8.88 12.15
CA SER A 163 6.09 10.12 12.79
C SER A 163 4.99 11.21 12.78
N LEU A 164 3.73 10.83 13.00
CA LEU A 164 2.61 11.78 13.04
C LEU A 164 2.70 12.74 14.22
N ASP A 165 3.33 12.32 15.31
CA ASP A 165 3.61 13.09 16.52
C ASP A 165 4.66 14.18 16.31
N GLU A 166 5.58 13.97 15.36
CA GLU A 166 6.59 14.95 14.94
C GLU A 166 6.06 15.96 13.91
N LEU A 167 4.81 15.81 13.44
CA LEU A 167 4.22 16.72 12.45
C LEU A 167 3.91 18.10 13.03
N GLU A 168 4.26 19.13 12.27
CA GLU A 168 3.74 20.48 12.46
C GLU A 168 2.20 20.49 12.30
N ASP A 169 1.51 21.29 13.13
CA ASP A 169 0.05 21.43 13.13
C ASP A 169 -0.52 21.73 11.72
N GLU A 170 0.22 22.48 10.91
CA GLU A 170 -0.17 22.84 9.53
C GLU A 170 -0.29 21.61 8.62
N ASN A 171 0.65 20.67 8.69
CA ASN A 171 0.64 19.44 7.86
C ASN A 171 -0.53 18.53 8.23
N LEU A 172 -0.87 18.54 9.51
CA LEU A 172 -1.92 17.74 10.10
C LEU A 172 -3.30 18.32 9.79
N GLN A 173 -3.43 19.64 9.83
CA GLN A 173 -4.59 20.37 9.30
C GLN A 173 -4.76 20.11 7.80
N LEU A 174 -3.66 20.08 7.04
CA LEU A 174 -3.69 19.81 5.61
C LEU A 174 -4.21 18.39 5.33
N LEU A 175 -3.71 17.37 6.04
CA LEU A 175 -4.20 16.00 5.94
C LEU A 175 -5.67 15.88 6.36
N SER A 176 -6.05 16.49 7.48
CA SER A 176 -7.44 16.54 7.96
C SER A 176 -8.37 17.18 6.93
N SER A 177 -7.98 18.32 6.36
CA SER A 177 -8.75 19.02 5.32
C SER A 177 -8.91 18.16 4.05
N ALA A 178 -7.89 17.38 3.71
CA ALA A 178 -7.93 16.47 2.58
C ALA A 178 -8.97 15.38 2.81
N PHE A 179 -8.94 14.73 3.98
CA PHE A 179 -9.94 13.75 4.37
C PHE A 179 -11.36 14.35 4.41
N ALA A 180 -11.50 15.57 4.90
CA ALA A 180 -12.77 16.29 4.92
C ALA A 180 -13.35 16.56 3.53
N SER A 181 -12.49 16.77 2.53
CA SER A 181 -12.90 17.12 1.16
C SER A 181 -13.44 15.93 0.35
N VAL A 182 -13.12 14.69 0.76
CA VAL A 182 -13.44 13.45 0.01
C VAL A 182 -14.63 12.72 0.64
N LYS A 183 -15.46 13.44 1.41
CA LYS A 183 -16.55 12.86 2.21
C LYS A 183 -17.56 12.07 1.35
N PRO A 184 -18.03 10.90 1.83
CA PRO A 184 -17.53 10.16 2.98
C PRO A 184 -16.33 9.26 2.61
N LEU A 185 -15.28 9.27 3.44
CA LEU A 185 -14.27 8.21 3.39
C LEU A 185 -14.90 6.89 3.87
N SER A 186 -14.56 5.80 3.20
CA SER A 186 -15.00 4.45 3.60
C SER A 186 -14.22 3.89 4.79
N THR A 187 -13.21 4.62 5.28
CA THR A 187 -12.28 4.16 6.32
C THR A 187 -13.01 3.89 7.63
N ARG A 188 -12.92 2.64 8.09
CA ARG A 188 -13.55 2.09 9.30
C ARG A 188 -12.53 1.82 10.40
N VAL A 189 -11.32 1.45 10.01
CA VAL A 189 -10.18 1.16 10.88
C VAL A 189 -9.08 2.13 10.49
N LEU A 190 -8.64 2.91 11.48
CA LEU A 190 -7.45 3.73 11.39
C LEU A 190 -6.51 3.21 12.47
N VAL A 191 -5.41 2.60 12.05
CA VAL A 191 -4.36 2.13 12.97
C VAL A 191 -3.38 3.29 13.15
N LEU A 192 -3.20 3.67 14.40
CA LEU A 192 -2.25 4.68 14.82
C LEU A 192 -1.35 3.95 15.82
N GLY A 193 -0.08 3.81 15.50
CA GLY A 193 0.88 3.12 16.37
C GLY A 193 1.00 3.81 17.73
N ASP A 194 1.74 3.18 18.63
CA ASP A 194 2.00 3.64 20.00
C ASP A 194 2.64 5.03 20.12
N ASP A 195 3.04 5.65 19.00
CA ASP A 195 3.59 7.01 18.91
C ASP A 195 2.68 8.06 19.60
N PHE A 196 1.39 7.77 19.79
CA PHE A 196 0.45 8.61 20.53
C PHE A 196 0.45 8.30 22.04
N HIS A 197 1.61 8.44 22.70
CA HIS A 197 1.72 8.28 24.16
C HIS A 197 0.88 9.28 24.97
N ASN A 198 0.38 10.36 24.34
CA ASN A 198 -0.59 11.28 24.93
C ASN A 198 -1.87 11.33 24.09
N GLN A 199 -2.97 10.75 24.58
CA GLN A 199 -4.28 10.90 23.92
C GLN A 199 -4.75 12.36 23.80
N GLU A 200 -4.19 13.28 24.58
CA GLU A 200 -4.47 14.72 24.47
C GLU A 200 -3.83 15.38 23.24
N SER A 201 -2.78 14.79 22.66
CA SER A 201 -2.13 15.29 21.45
C SER A 201 -2.70 14.67 20.17
N LEU A 202 -3.62 13.71 20.27
CA LEU A 202 -4.40 13.26 19.13
C LEU A 202 -5.16 14.50 18.62
N PRO A 203 -4.80 15.03 17.45
CA PRO A 203 -5.17 16.38 17.08
C PRO A 203 -6.69 16.47 17.07
N SER A 204 -7.23 17.55 17.64
CA SER A 204 -8.64 17.91 17.48
C SER A 204 -9.11 17.87 16.01
N HIS A 205 -8.16 17.93 15.07
CA HIS A 205 -8.33 17.84 13.63
C HIS A 205 -8.59 16.42 13.08
N LEU A 206 -8.24 15.34 13.80
CA LEU A 206 -8.54 13.94 13.43
C LEU A 206 -9.72 13.37 14.25
N ARG A 207 -10.65 14.24 14.65
CA ARG A 207 -11.84 13.85 15.42
C ARG A 207 -12.72 12.86 14.63
N LYS A 208 -13.55 12.14 15.39
CA LYS A 208 -14.55 11.14 14.94
C LYS A 208 -15.40 11.58 13.74
N GLU A 209 -15.58 12.88 13.54
CA GLU A 209 -16.38 13.47 12.46
C GLU A 209 -15.86 13.15 11.05
N PHE A 210 -14.57 12.86 10.89
CA PHE A 210 -13.98 12.48 9.58
C PHE A 210 -14.00 10.98 9.33
N PHE A 211 -14.18 10.19 10.38
CA PHE A 211 -14.27 8.73 10.33
C PHE A 211 -15.60 8.27 10.90
N PRO A 212 -16.72 8.52 10.19
CA PRO A 212 -18.07 8.23 10.71
C PRO A 212 -18.28 6.73 11.01
N TYR A 213 -17.45 5.86 10.45
CA TYR A 213 -17.50 4.42 10.64
C TYR A 213 -16.39 3.87 11.57
N ARG A 214 -15.69 4.73 12.34
CA ARG A 214 -14.61 4.33 13.25
C ARG A 214 -15.13 3.31 14.26
N LYS A 215 -14.79 2.04 14.08
CA LYS A 215 -15.16 0.96 15.00
C LYS A 215 -14.15 0.76 16.12
N SER A 216 -12.88 1.03 15.83
CA SER A 216 -11.76 0.93 16.77
C SER A 216 -10.65 1.89 16.32
N CYS A 217 -9.97 2.52 17.29
CA CYS A 217 -8.55 2.79 17.11
C CYS A 217 -7.83 1.79 17.97
N ILE A 218 -6.95 1.05 17.33
CA ILE A 218 -6.01 0.17 17.99
C ILE A 218 -4.81 1.05 18.24
N LEU A 219 -4.51 1.28 19.51
CA LEU A 219 -3.23 1.78 19.99
C LEU A 219 -2.51 0.48 20.40
N ASP A 220 -1.53 0.07 19.62
CA ASP A 220 -0.74 -1.16 19.80
C ASP A 220 0.55 -0.84 20.52
#